data_AF-A0A352PKT6-F1
#
_entry.id   AF-A0A352PKT6-F1
#
_cell.length_a   1.000
_cell.length_b   1.000
_cell.length_c   1.000
_cell.angle_alpha   90.00
_cell.angle_beta   90.00
_cell.angle_gamma   90.00
#
_symmetry.space_group_name_H-M   'P 1'
#
loop_
_entity.id
_entity.type
_entity.pdbx_description
1 polymer ?
#
loop_
_entity_poly.entity_id
_entity_poly.type
_entity_poly.pdbx_seq_one_letter_code
_entity_poly.pdbx_strand_id
1 'polypeptide(L)' 'MTEYITFDQEALWAEIAEQCASEGVATQESFNEMVDEIVNERLGVGELSPDQNIDRIIESFKQRWPRYQQESGQL' A
#
# COMPACT_ATOMS: atom_id res chain seq x y z
N MET A 1 14.29 3.04 -24.72
CA MET A 1 13.48 4.08 -24.08
C MET A 1 13.12 3.52 -22.72
N THR A 2 13.80 3.95 -21.67
CA THR A 2 13.49 3.54 -20.31
C THR A 2 12.24 4.31 -19.93
N GLU A 3 11.08 3.68 -20.08
CA GLU A 3 9.82 4.23 -19.57
C GLU A 3 10.01 4.39 -18.06
N TYR A 4 10.09 5.65 -17.62
CA TYR A 4 10.05 6.02 -16.22
C TYR A 4 8.65 5.58 -15.75
N ILE A 5 8.56 4.37 -15.18
CA ILE A 5 7.35 3.92 -14.51
C ILE A 5 7.14 4.93 -13.40
N THR A 6 6.24 5.87 -13.65
CA THR A 6 5.95 6.93 -12.71
C THR A 6 5.14 6.24 -11.63
N PHE A 7 5.73 6.09 -10.45
CA PHE A 7 5.09 5.44 -9.32
C PHE A 7 3.68 5.98 -9.11
N ASP A 8 2.68 5.14 -9.38
CA ASP A 8 1.27 5.51 -9.27
C ASP A 8 0.74 5.08 -7.90
N GLN A 9 0.62 6.06 -7.00
CA GLN A 9 0.14 5.83 -5.63
C GLN A 9 -1.30 5.31 -5.57
N GLU A 10 -2.11 5.57 -6.59
CA GLU A 10 -3.49 5.10 -6.63
C GLU A 10 -3.56 3.64 -7.09
N ALA A 11 -2.72 3.24 -8.04
CA ALA A 11 -2.57 1.84 -8.42
C ALA A 11 -2.07 0.99 -7.24
N LEU A 12 -1.04 1.46 -6.52
CA LEU A 12 -0.55 0.75 -5.33
C LEU A 12 -1.60 0.70 -4.22
N TRP A 13 -2.40 1.77 -4.05
CA TRP A 13 -3.52 1.76 -3.11
C TRP A 13 -4.56 0.69 -3.46
N ALA A 14 -4.93 0.60 -4.75
CA ALA A 14 -5.92 -0.37 -5.21
C ALA A 14 -5.45 -1.81 -4.91
N GLU A 15 -4.17 -2.10 -5.15
CA GLU A 15 -3.60 -3.41 -4.81
C GLU A 15 -3.59 -3.66 -3.30
N ILE A 16 -3.15 -2.70 -2.49
CA ILE A 16 -3.19 -2.83 -1.02
C ILE A 16 -4.60 -3.14 -0.54
N ALA A 17 -5.60 -2.40 -1.03
CA ALA A 17 -6.99 -2.59 -0.64
C ALA A 17 -7.54 -3.94 -1.10
N GLU A 18 -7.23 -4.37 -2.31
CA GLU A 18 -7.63 -5.68 -2.84
C GLU A 18 -7.00 -6.83 -2.05
N GLN A 19 -5.70 -6.75 -1.78
CA GLN A 19 -4.95 -7.75 -1.01
C GLN A 19 -5.50 -7.83 0.42
N CYS A 20 -5.69 -6.69 1.08
CA CYS A 20 -6.26 -6.62 2.42
C CYS A 20 -7.68 -7.21 2.47
N ALA A 21 -8.51 -6.93 1.47
CA ALA A 21 -9.85 -7.49 1.37
C ALA A 21 -9.82 -9.01 1.13
N SER A 22 -8.89 -9.49 0.28
CA SER A 22 -8.70 -10.92 0.00
C SER A 22 -8.21 -11.70 1.22
N GLU A 23 -7.32 -11.11 2.01
CA GLU A 23 -6.79 -11.67 3.26
C GLU A 23 -7.79 -11.55 4.43
N GLY A 24 -8.87 -10.78 4.27
CA GLY A 24 -9.86 -10.56 5.32
C GLY A 24 -9.35 -9.66 6.45
N VAL A 25 -8.45 -8.71 6.12
CA VAL A 25 -7.91 -7.73 7.08
C VAL A 25 -9.05 -6.93 7.68
N ALA A 26 -9.19 -7.03 9.00
CA ALA A 26 -10.24 -6.37 9.78
C ALA A 26 -9.75 -5.45 10.90
N THR A 27 -8.43 -5.37 11.08
CA THR A 27 -7.81 -4.54 12.10
C THR A 27 -6.80 -3.60 11.47
N GLN A 28 -6.62 -2.45 12.10
CA GLN A 28 -5.61 -1.48 11.68
C GLN A 28 -4.19 -2.08 11.76
N GLU A 29 -3.95 -2.96 12.72
CA GLU A 29 -2.64 -3.61 12.90
C GLU A 29 -2.33 -4.51 11.69
N SER A 30 -3.23 -5.42 11.31
CA SER A 30 -3.05 -6.28 10.15
C SER A 30 -3.02 -5.50 8.83
N PHE A 31 -3.75 -4.38 8.73
CA PHE A 31 -3.65 -3.48 7.59
C PHE A 31 -2.28 -2.81 7.49
N ASN A 32 -1.74 -2.35 8.62
CA ASN A 32 -0.41 -1.75 8.66
C ASN A 32 0.67 -2.75 8.26
N GLU A 33 0.55 -4.02 8.67
CA GLU A 33 1.44 -5.11 8.26
C GLU A 33 1.37 -5.35 6.74
N MET A 34 0.16 -5.43 6.18
CA MET A 34 -0.04 -5.61 4.73
C MET A 34 0.53 -4.46 3.90
N VAL A 35 0.33 -3.21 4.35
CA VAL A 35 0.93 -2.04 3.70
C VAL A 35 2.45 -2.15 3.70
N ASP A 36 3.04 -2.58 4.81
CA ASP A 36 4.48 -2.74 4.94
C ASP A 36 5.01 -3.80 3.97
N GLU A 37 4.35 -4.96 3.92
CA GLU A 37 4.73 -6.08 3.05
C GLU A 37 4.70 -5.66 1.57
N ILE A 38 3.57 -5.11 1.11
CA ILE A 38 3.37 -4.75 -0.29
C ILE A 38 4.34 -3.65 -0.72
N VAL A 39 4.56 -2.64 0.12
CA VAL A 39 5.50 -1.56 -0.20
C VAL A 39 6.95 -2.08 -0.23
N ASN A 40 7.34 -2.96 0.68
CA ASN A 40 8.66 -3.58 0.67
C ASN A 40 8.86 -4.52 -0.53
N GLU A 41 7.82 -5.24 -0.96
CA GLU A 41 7.87 -6.06 -2.17
C GLU A 41 8.12 -5.19 -3.41
N ARG A 42 7.38 -4.08 -3.56
CA ARG A 42 7.55 -3.11 -4.65
C ARG A 42 8.93 -2.44 -4.65
N LEU A 43 9.52 -2.24 -3.48
CA LEU A 43 10.92 -1.82 -3.34
C LEU A 43 11.89 -2.92 -3.82
N GLY A 44 11.65 -4.17 -3.46
CA GLY A 44 12.47 -5.32 -3.86
C GLY A 44 12.49 -5.56 -5.37
N VAL A 45 11.37 -5.33 -6.07
CA VAL A 45 11.29 -5.45 -7.54
C VAL A 45 11.81 -4.22 -8.28
N GLY A 46 12.22 -3.17 -7.57
CA GLY A 46 12.79 -1.95 -8.15
C GLY A 46 11.77 -0.99 -8.75
N GLU A 47 10.47 -1.18 -8.46
CA GLU A 47 9.41 -0.23 -8.83
C GLU A 47 9.44 1.01 -7.93
N LEU A 48 9.89 0.84 -6.69
CA LEU A 48 10.23 1.95 -5.79
C LEU A 48 11.74 2.16 -5.77
N SER A 49 12.17 3.41 -5.89
CA SER A 49 13.57 3.78 -5.69
C SER A 49 13.86 3.94 -4.20
N PRO A 50 15.00 3.47 -3.67
CA PRO A 50 15.39 3.67 -2.26
C PRO A 50 15.65 5.16 -1.91
N ASP A 51 15.79 6.02 -2.92
CA ASP A 51 15.85 7.48 -2.76
C ASP A 51 14.47 8.08 -2.48
N GLN A 52 13.39 7.37 -2.85
CA GLN A 52 12.04 7.70 -2.41
C GLN A 52 11.94 7.41 -0.90
N ASN A 53 11.28 8.30 -0.17
CA ASN A 53 11.15 8.17 1.27
C ASN A 53 10.09 7.08 1.58
N ILE A 54 10.51 5.81 1.55
CA ILE A 54 9.64 4.64 1.66
C ILE A 54 8.84 4.67 2.96
N ASP A 55 9.47 5.01 4.08
CA ASP A 55 8.78 5.25 5.35
C ASP A 55 7.61 6.22 5.21
N ARG A 56 7.80 7.36 4.53
CA ARG A 56 6.69 8.30 4.29
C ARG A 56 5.59 7.74 3.40
N ILE A 57 5.94 6.89 2.43
CA ILE A 57 4.95 6.23 1.56
C ILE A 57 4.11 5.26 2.40
N ILE A 58 4.77 4.42 3.19
CA ILE A 58 4.15 3.48 4.12
C ILE A 58 3.25 4.23 5.10
N GLU A 59 3.76 5.27 5.77
CA GLU A 59 2.97 6.10 6.69
C GLU A 59 1.75 6.72 6.01
N SER A 60 1.91 7.21 4.78
CA SER A 60 0.82 7.80 4.00
C SER A 60 -0.29 6.79 3.69
N PHE A 61 0.05 5.53 3.43
CA PHE A 61 -0.93 4.47 3.23
C PHE A 61 -1.55 3.98 4.54
N LYS A 62 -0.76 3.84 5.62
CA LYS A 62 -1.26 3.50 6.97
C LYS A 62 -2.31 4.52 7.45
N GLN A 63 -2.12 5.80 7.15
CA GLN A 63 -3.11 6.86 7.44
C GLN A 63 -4.42 6.74 6.66
N ARG A 64 -4.46 5.96 5.57
CA ARG A 64 -5.67 5.70 4.79
C ARG A 64 -6.50 4.53 5.35
N TRP A 65 -6.16 3.97 6.50
CA TRP A 65 -6.99 2.97 7.19
C TRP A 65 -8.49 3.38 7.28
N PRO A 66 -8.87 4.61 7.67
CA PRO A 66 -10.28 5.01 7.73
C PRO A 66 -10.98 4.99 6.36
N ARG A 67 -10.22 5.17 5.27
CA ARG A 67 -10.72 5.03 3.90
C ARG A 67 -10.95 3.55 3.58
N TYR A 68 -9.98 2.68 3.89
CA TYR A 68 -10.13 1.24 3.72
C TYR A 68 -11.34 0.68 4.50
N GLN A 69 -11.58 1.12 5.73
CA GLN A 69 -12.76 0.69 6.50
C GLN A 69 -14.08 1.05 5.82
N GLN A 70 -14.15 2.22 5.19
CA GLN A 70 -15.33 2.65 4.43
C GLN A 70 -15.50 1.85 3.13
N GLU A 71 -14.41 1.60 2.40
CA GLU A 71 -14.42 0.85 1.14
C GLU A 71 -14.69 -0.65 1.35
N SER A 72 -14.18 -1.23 2.43
CA SER A 72 -14.37 -2.65 2.79
C SER A 72 -15.70 -2.95 3.49
N GLY A 73 -16.46 -1.91 3.88
CA GLY A 73 -17.77 -2.09 4.52
C GLY A 73 -17.71 -2.61 5.96
N GLN A 74 -16.59 -2.45 6.67
CA GLN A 74 -16.40 -2.87 8.06
C GLN A 74 -17.01 -1.89 9.09
N LEU A 75 -18.14 -1.27 8.75
CA LEU A 75 -18.89 -0.33 9.59
C LEU A 75 -19.89 -1.02 10.53
#